data_AF-A0A922LK25-F1
#
_entry.id   AF-A0A922LK25-F1
#
_cell.length_a   1.000
_cell.length_b   1.000
_cell.length_c   1.000
_cell.angle_alpha   90.00
_cell.angle_beta   90.00
_cell.angle_gamma   90.00
#
_symmetry.space_group_name_H-M   'P 1'
#
loop_
_entity.id
_entity.type
_entity.pdbx_description
1 polymer ?
#
loop_
_entity_poly.entity_id
_entity_poly.type
_entity_poly.pdbx_seq_one_letter_code
_entity_poly.pdbx_strand_id
1 'polypeptide(L)'
;MHSPARKVTVKEQQDWKIPPCISNWKNPRGYTIPLDKRVAADGRGLQTVHINENFAKLAEALYTADRKAREAVEMRAQIERKVAQKEKERKEEQLQRIAQQARESRAGLRRPGAIEGGDNDPGLLDREELRRDRARDRARERNLARSNNEAKAKIEKDKERDISEQIALGLPNPRFNSTSESLFDQRLFNQSKGLDSGFEGGADDLYNIYDKPWRGDSELVTHIYRPRQKDTDAYGTDLDALKKTKRFVPDREFSGTDHSRRLDGPVQFERDEEDPFNLSKFLSKVKKAEKRPGEGTSGTDISNRDTTHRKRDRKD
;
A
#
# COMPACT_ATOMS: atom_id res chain seq x y z
N MET A 1 -15.90 87.65 -19.69
CA MET A 1 -14.86 88.41 -18.96
C MET A 1 -14.47 87.62 -17.73
N HIS A 2 -13.21 87.19 -17.60
CA HIS A 2 -12.73 86.51 -16.38
C HIS A 2 -12.21 87.56 -15.39
N SER A 3 -12.33 87.29 -14.09
CA SER A 3 -11.73 88.15 -13.07
C SER A 3 -10.19 88.10 -13.15
N PRO A 4 -9.48 89.13 -12.67
CA PRO A 4 -8.02 89.17 -12.71
C PRO A 4 -7.41 87.97 -11.97
N ALA A 5 -6.34 87.39 -12.55
CA ALA A 5 -5.69 86.21 -11.99
C ALA A 5 -5.14 86.51 -10.59
N ARG A 6 -5.54 85.70 -9.61
CA ARG A 6 -4.97 85.73 -8.26
C ARG A 6 -3.58 85.10 -8.29
N LYS A 7 -2.62 85.71 -7.59
CA LYS A 7 -1.27 85.14 -7.48
C LYS A 7 -1.33 83.89 -6.60
N VAL A 8 -0.92 82.76 -7.16
CA VAL A 8 -0.81 81.49 -6.44
C VAL A 8 0.30 81.59 -5.41
N THR A 9 0.05 81.09 -4.20
CA THR A 9 1.08 81.04 -3.16
C THR A 9 2.00 79.84 -3.37
N VAL A 10 3.26 79.94 -2.92
CA VAL A 10 4.22 78.82 -3.04
C VAL A 10 3.72 77.56 -2.32
N LYS A 11 3.06 77.74 -1.17
CA LYS A 11 2.47 76.64 -0.40
C LYS A 11 1.36 75.94 -1.18
N GLU A 12 0.44 76.72 -1.73
CA GLU A 12 -0.64 76.18 -2.57
C GLU A 12 -0.08 75.41 -3.76
N GLN A 13 0.93 75.94 -4.44
CA GLN A 13 1.57 75.22 -5.55
C GLN A 13 2.22 73.90 -5.12
N GLN A 14 2.77 73.80 -3.89
CA GLN A 14 3.36 72.57 -3.36
C GLN A 14 2.31 71.54 -2.96
N ASP A 15 1.22 71.95 -2.32
CA ASP A 15 0.13 71.06 -1.90
C ASP A 15 -0.56 70.42 -3.11
N TRP A 16 -0.60 71.13 -4.25
CA TRP A 16 -1.13 70.63 -5.52
C TRP A 16 -0.11 69.84 -6.37
N LYS A 17 1.08 69.52 -5.83
CA LYS A 17 2.07 68.71 -6.54
C LYS A 17 1.70 67.23 -6.49
N ILE A 18 1.12 66.73 -7.57
CA ILE A 18 0.69 65.33 -7.72
C ILE A 18 1.91 64.40 -7.80
N PRO A 19 2.03 63.38 -6.92
CA PRO A 19 3.10 62.38 -7.01
C PRO A 19 3.02 61.56 -8.30
N PRO A 20 4.17 61.11 -8.86
CA PRO A 20 4.17 60.26 -10.05
C PRO A 20 3.53 58.90 -9.77
N CYS A 21 2.69 58.42 -10.70
CA CYS A 21 2.07 57.11 -10.61
C CYS A 21 3.09 56.01 -10.95
N ILE A 22 3.52 55.27 -9.94
CA ILE A 22 4.37 54.08 -10.11
C ILE A 22 3.48 52.86 -9.99
N SER A 23 3.34 52.11 -11.08
CA SER A 23 2.49 50.91 -11.10
C SER A 23 3.30 49.64 -10.83
N ASN A 24 2.68 48.70 -10.10
CA ASN A 24 3.27 47.37 -9.87
C ASN A 24 3.15 46.43 -11.08
N TRP A 25 2.36 46.78 -12.10
CA TRP A 25 2.07 45.91 -13.26
C TRP A 25 2.63 46.40 -14.60
N LYS A 26 2.76 47.72 -14.81
CA LYS A 26 3.09 48.31 -16.11
C LYS A 26 4.28 49.25 -16.02
N ASN A 27 5.22 49.07 -16.94
CA ASN A 27 6.37 49.96 -17.14
C ASN A 27 6.64 50.14 -18.64
N PRO A 28 5.77 50.88 -19.37
CA PRO A 28 5.82 50.93 -20.84
C PRO A 28 7.11 51.57 -21.37
N ARG A 29 7.71 52.49 -20.60
CA ARG A 29 8.96 53.18 -20.95
C ARG A 29 10.21 52.55 -20.33
N GLY A 30 10.07 51.41 -19.63
CA GLY A 30 11.21 50.67 -19.08
C GLY A 30 12.03 51.44 -18.04
N TYR A 31 11.43 52.39 -17.30
CA TYR A 31 12.16 53.16 -16.30
C TYR A 31 12.76 52.26 -15.21
N THR A 32 14.01 52.54 -14.83
CA THR A 32 14.66 51.88 -13.69
C THR A 32 14.19 52.57 -12.42
N ILE A 33 13.32 51.91 -11.67
CA ILE A 33 12.67 52.47 -10.46
C ILE A 33 13.17 51.66 -9.26
N PRO A 34 13.69 52.32 -8.21
CA PRO A 34 14.18 51.63 -7.01
C PRO A 34 13.05 50.94 -6.24
N LEU A 35 13.41 49.95 -5.43
CA LEU A 35 12.47 49.05 -4.76
C LEU A 35 11.58 49.78 -3.74
N ASP A 36 12.13 50.74 -3.00
CA ASP A 36 11.39 51.54 -2.03
C ASP A 36 10.19 52.23 -2.68
N LYS A 37 10.35 52.80 -3.88
CA LYS A 37 9.28 53.51 -4.60
C LYS A 37 8.25 52.57 -5.23
N ARG A 38 8.64 51.33 -5.57
CA ARG A 38 7.69 50.30 -6.04
C ARG A 38 6.85 49.75 -4.89
N VAL A 39 7.50 49.44 -3.76
CA VAL A 39 6.86 48.84 -2.59
C VAL A 39 6.01 49.85 -1.82
N ALA A 40 6.38 51.13 -1.81
CA ALA A 40 5.61 52.17 -1.12
C ALA A 40 4.17 52.32 -1.62
N ALA A 41 3.90 52.01 -2.90
CA ALA A 41 2.56 52.11 -3.49
C ALA A 41 1.62 50.97 -3.10
N ASP A 42 2.15 49.93 -2.46
CA ASP A 42 1.47 48.66 -2.27
C ASP A 42 0.45 48.69 -1.13
N GLY A 43 0.56 49.62 -0.18
CA GLY A 43 -0.39 49.80 0.92
C GLY A 43 -0.53 48.61 1.90
N ARG A 44 -0.01 47.43 1.55
CA ARG A 44 -0.04 46.19 2.35
C ARG A 44 0.66 46.37 3.70
N GLY A 45 1.69 47.22 3.77
CA GLY A 45 2.36 47.58 5.01
C GLY A 45 1.55 48.49 5.94
N LEU A 46 0.45 49.08 5.46
CA LEU A 46 -0.44 49.93 6.25
C LEU A 46 -1.57 49.12 6.91
N GLN A 47 -1.86 47.91 6.41
CA GLN A 47 -2.86 47.03 7.00
C GLN A 47 -2.24 46.23 8.15
N THR A 48 -2.55 46.62 9.39
CA THR A 48 -2.25 45.78 10.54
C THR A 48 -3.23 44.62 10.59
N VAL A 49 -2.70 43.38 10.64
CA VAL A 49 -3.53 42.18 10.77
C VAL A 49 -3.99 42.09 12.23
N HIS A 50 -5.29 42.22 12.46
CA HIS A 50 -5.91 42.04 13.78
C HIS A 50 -6.62 40.68 13.82
N ILE A 51 -6.49 39.96 14.95
CA ILE A 51 -7.10 38.64 15.13
C ILE A 51 -8.31 38.77 16.07
N ASN A 52 -9.39 38.07 15.74
CA ASN A 52 -10.63 38.05 16.53
C ASN A 52 -10.55 37.04 17.70
N GLU A 53 -11.00 37.42 18.89
CA GLU A 53 -11.05 36.55 20.09
C GLU A 53 -11.97 35.33 19.94
N ASN A 54 -12.94 35.37 19.02
CA ASN A 54 -13.82 34.22 18.75
C ASN A 54 -13.04 32.98 18.29
N PHE A 55 -11.86 33.16 17.69
CA PHE A 55 -10.99 32.04 17.33
C PHE A 55 -10.47 31.31 18.57
N ALA A 56 -10.15 32.02 19.65
CA ALA A 56 -9.73 31.40 20.91
C ALA A 56 -10.87 30.64 21.56
N LYS A 57 -12.07 31.26 21.65
CA LYS A 57 -13.27 30.62 22.20
C LYS A 57 -13.64 29.33 21.46
N LEU A 58 -13.55 29.35 20.12
CA LEU A 58 -13.80 28.17 19.30
C LEU A 58 -12.75 27.08 19.55
N ALA A 59 -11.47 27.43 19.60
CA ALA A 59 -10.40 26.47 19.85
C ALA A 59 -10.55 25.79 21.22
N GLU A 60 -10.86 26.57 22.27
CA GLU A 60 -11.11 26.03 23.61
C GLU A 60 -12.36 25.14 23.66
N ALA A 61 -13.44 25.54 23.00
CA ALA A 61 -14.65 24.74 22.91
C ALA A 61 -14.39 23.39 22.22
N LEU A 62 -13.62 23.37 21.13
CA LEU A 62 -13.25 22.13 20.45
C LEU A 62 -12.32 21.27 21.31
N TYR A 63 -11.37 21.86 22.01
CA TYR A 63 -10.46 21.11 22.88
C TYR A 63 -11.18 20.45 24.05
N THR A 64 -12.11 21.18 24.69
CA THR A 64 -12.94 20.63 25.77
C THR A 64 -13.93 19.58 25.26
N ALA A 65 -14.49 19.76 24.07
CA ALA A 65 -15.36 18.78 23.43
C ALA A 65 -14.60 17.48 23.09
N ASP A 66 -13.39 17.56 22.52
CA ASP A 66 -12.58 16.38 22.20
C ASP A 66 -12.20 15.60 23.46
N ARG A 67 -11.79 16.30 24.53
CA ARG A 67 -11.46 15.64 25.81
C ARG A 67 -12.66 14.87 26.37
N LYS A 68 -13.84 15.50 26.42
CA LYS A 68 -15.08 14.85 26.89
C LYS A 68 -15.51 13.69 25.99
N ALA A 69 -15.34 13.82 24.68
CA ALA A 69 -15.66 12.75 23.73
C ALA A 69 -14.76 11.52 23.96
N ARG A 70 -13.45 11.73 24.16
CA ARG A 70 -12.51 10.64 24.49
C ARG A 70 -12.85 9.95 25.81
N GLU A 71 -13.12 10.71 26.87
CA GLU A 71 -13.54 10.17 28.16
C GLU A 71 -14.82 9.34 28.02
N ALA A 72 -15.81 9.82 27.27
CA ALA A 72 -17.06 9.10 27.03
C ALA A 72 -16.86 7.80 26.24
N VAL A 73 -16.01 7.82 25.20
CA VAL A 73 -15.68 6.63 24.41
C VAL A 73 -14.92 5.61 25.25
N GLU A 74 -13.96 6.05 26.07
CA GLU A 74 -13.21 5.17 26.95
C GLU A 74 -14.12 4.51 27.99
N MET A 75 -15.00 5.27 28.64
CA MET A 75 -15.98 4.72 29.58
C MET A 75 -16.90 3.68 28.92
N ARG A 76 -17.40 3.96 27.70
CA ARG A 76 -18.22 3.00 26.94
C ARG A 76 -17.43 1.72 26.63
N ALA A 77 -16.21 1.86 26.13
CA ALA A 77 -15.36 0.71 25.82
C ALA A 77 -15.05 -0.14 27.06
N GLN A 78 -14.84 0.48 28.23
CA GLN A 78 -14.64 -0.23 29.49
C GLN A 78 -15.91 -0.97 29.94
N ILE A 79 -17.08 -0.36 29.79
CA ILE A 79 -18.38 -0.99 30.12
C ILE A 79 -18.63 -2.17 29.20
N GLU A 80 -18.46 -2.01 27.89
CA GLU A 80 -18.64 -3.09 26.91
C GLU A 80 -17.72 -4.27 27.19
N ARG A 81 -16.44 -4.02 27.54
CA ARG A 81 -15.51 -5.07 27.95
C ARG A 81 -15.99 -5.81 29.20
N LYS A 82 -16.49 -5.09 30.22
CA LYS A 82 -17.02 -5.70 31.45
C LYS A 82 -18.28 -6.53 31.18
N VAL A 83 -19.18 -6.04 30.32
CA VAL A 83 -20.39 -6.80 29.91
C VAL A 83 -19.98 -8.07 29.16
N ALA A 84 -19.07 -7.96 28.19
CA ALA A 84 -18.58 -9.12 27.44
C ALA A 84 -17.87 -10.15 28.33
N GLN A 85 -17.10 -9.71 29.33
CA GLN A 85 -16.49 -10.62 30.32
C GLN A 85 -17.55 -11.35 31.15
N LYS A 86 -18.55 -10.62 31.66
CA LYS A 86 -19.65 -11.20 32.44
C LYS A 86 -20.50 -12.16 31.62
N GLU A 87 -20.70 -11.89 30.34
CA GLU A 87 -21.39 -12.82 29.43
C GLU A 87 -20.58 -14.10 29.18
N LYS A 88 -19.25 -13.98 29.05
CA LYS A 88 -18.36 -15.16 28.92
C LYS A 88 -18.38 -16.01 30.19
N GLU A 89 -18.29 -15.40 31.36
CA GLU A 89 -18.37 -16.07 32.65
C GLU A 89 -19.71 -16.82 32.82
N ARG A 90 -20.83 -16.17 32.50
CA ARG A 90 -22.16 -16.82 32.51
C ARG A 90 -22.24 -18.02 31.57
N LYS A 91 -21.67 -17.91 30.37
CA LYS A 91 -21.61 -19.03 29.41
C LYS A 91 -20.75 -20.17 29.95
N GLU A 92 -19.62 -19.85 30.59
CA GLU A 92 -18.76 -20.86 31.22
C GLU A 92 -19.48 -21.57 32.36
N GLU A 93 -20.14 -20.85 33.27
CA GLU A 93 -20.95 -21.44 34.35
C GLU A 93 -22.04 -22.36 33.81
N GLN A 94 -22.74 -21.94 32.74
CA GLN A 94 -23.77 -22.77 32.09
C GLN A 94 -23.17 -24.07 31.53
N LEU A 95 -22.03 -23.98 30.85
CA LEU A 95 -21.31 -25.15 30.33
C LEU A 95 -20.80 -26.06 31.46
N GLN A 96 -20.30 -25.48 32.55
CA GLN A 96 -19.87 -26.23 33.73
C GLN A 96 -21.04 -26.99 34.37
N ARG A 97 -22.22 -26.36 34.53
CA ARG A 97 -23.42 -27.04 35.05
C ARG A 97 -23.87 -28.19 34.15
N ILE A 98 -23.90 -27.99 32.82
CA ILE A 98 -24.23 -29.05 31.86
C ILE A 98 -23.20 -30.19 31.97
N ALA A 99 -21.92 -29.87 32.06
CA ALA A 99 -20.86 -30.87 32.20
C ALA A 99 -20.96 -31.65 33.53
N GLN A 100 -21.30 -30.97 34.63
CA GLN A 100 -21.52 -31.60 35.92
C GLN A 100 -22.73 -32.54 35.88
N GLN A 101 -23.86 -32.07 35.34
CA GLN A 101 -25.06 -32.90 35.18
C GLN A 101 -24.79 -34.13 34.29
N ALA A 102 -24.01 -33.97 33.21
CA ALA A 102 -23.58 -35.08 32.35
C ALA A 102 -22.64 -36.07 33.07
N ARG A 103 -21.81 -35.59 34.01
CA ARG A 103 -20.97 -36.46 34.85
C ARG A 103 -21.80 -37.19 35.89
N GLU A 104 -22.76 -36.53 36.52
CA GLU A 104 -23.68 -37.12 37.52
C GLU A 104 -24.55 -38.20 36.88
N SER A 105 -25.12 -37.95 35.70
CA SER A 105 -25.89 -38.97 34.97
C SER A 105 -25.03 -40.16 34.54
N ARG A 106 -23.76 -39.93 34.16
CA ARG A 106 -22.80 -41.00 33.87
C ARG A 106 -22.35 -41.76 35.12
N ALA A 107 -22.17 -41.08 36.25
CA ALA A 107 -21.78 -41.67 37.53
C ALA A 107 -22.93 -42.47 38.16
N GLY A 108 -24.18 -42.03 37.99
CA GLY A 108 -25.39 -42.81 38.33
C GLY A 108 -25.49 -44.15 37.58
N LEU A 109 -24.73 -44.33 36.49
CA LEU A 109 -24.61 -45.59 35.76
C LEU A 109 -23.49 -46.52 36.27
N ARG A 110 -22.65 -46.08 37.23
CA ARG A 110 -21.65 -46.92 37.91
C ARG A 110 -22.12 -47.28 39.32
N ARG A 111 -22.77 -48.45 39.44
CA ARG A 111 -22.90 -49.18 40.72
C ARG A 111 -21.56 -49.84 41.10
N PRO A 112 -21.10 -49.69 42.35
CA PRO A 112 -20.30 -50.71 43.01
C PRO A 112 -21.19 -51.44 44.05
N GLY A 113 -21.62 -52.67 43.72
CA GLY A 113 -21.95 -53.76 44.66
C GLY A 113 -23.02 -53.60 45.76
N ALA A 114 -23.94 -54.58 45.79
CA ALA A 114 -24.74 -55.03 46.95
C ALA A 114 -25.98 -54.15 47.29
N ILE A 115 -27.22 -54.59 47.51
CA ILE A 115 -27.84 -55.87 47.88
C ILE A 115 -29.35 -55.83 47.48
N GLU A 116 -29.85 -56.99 47.06
CA GLU A 116 -31.24 -57.55 47.10
C GLU A 116 -32.49 -56.76 46.68
N GLY A 117 -33.31 -57.44 45.87
CA GLY A 117 -34.78 -57.41 46.00
C GLY A 117 -35.53 -56.73 44.85
N GLY A 118 -36.19 -57.53 44.00
CA GLY A 118 -37.26 -57.05 43.13
C GLY A 118 -37.25 -57.66 41.74
N ASP A 119 -37.79 -58.89 41.62
CA ASP A 119 -38.20 -59.44 40.33
C ASP A 119 -39.31 -58.57 39.72
N ASN A 120 -39.24 -58.37 38.39
CA ASN A 120 -40.20 -57.69 37.50
C ASN A 120 -39.99 -56.18 37.24
N ASP A 121 -38.83 -55.81 36.67
CA ASP A 121 -38.66 -54.51 36.00
C ASP A 121 -38.33 -54.74 34.50
N PRO A 122 -39.16 -54.28 33.54
CA PRO A 122 -38.89 -54.43 32.09
C PRO A 122 -37.56 -53.80 31.65
N GLY A 123 -36.96 -52.91 32.44
CA GLY A 123 -35.61 -52.38 32.19
C GLY A 123 -34.47 -53.39 32.37
N LEU A 124 -34.70 -54.56 32.99
CA LEU A 124 -33.69 -55.63 33.09
C LEU A 124 -33.47 -56.33 31.74
N LEU A 125 -34.51 -56.50 30.94
CA LEU A 125 -34.42 -57.14 29.62
C LEU A 125 -33.62 -56.27 28.65
N ASP A 126 -33.93 -54.97 28.59
CA ASP A 126 -33.15 -53.99 27.80
C ASP A 126 -31.68 -53.94 28.26
N ARG A 127 -31.44 -54.10 29.57
CA ARG A 127 -30.08 -54.12 30.13
C ARG A 127 -29.34 -55.43 29.82
N GLU A 128 -30.05 -56.55 29.76
CA GLU A 128 -29.52 -57.86 29.36
C GLU A 128 -29.21 -57.89 27.86
N GLU A 129 -30.07 -57.28 27.04
CA GLU A 129 -29.87 -57.10 25.60
C GLU A 129 -28.67 -56.19 25.33
N LEU A 130 -28.56 -55.07 26.06
CA LEU A 130 -27.41 -54.16 25.98
C LEU A 130 -26.10 -54.81 26.46
N ARG A 131 -26.15 -55.77 27.41
CA ARG A 131 -24.99 -56.59 27.79
C ARG A 131 -24.63 -57.58 26.71
N ARG A 132 -25.62 -58.22 26.09
CA ARG A 132 -25.44 -59.20 25.01
C ARG A 132 -24.90 -58.54 23.74
N ASP A 133 -25.39 -57.36 23.40
CA ASP A 133 -24.89 -56.57 22.28
C ASP A 133 -23.49 -56.02 22.56
N ARG A 134 -23.20 -55.51 23.76
CA ARG A 134 -21.80 -55.17 24.12
C ARG A 134 -20.86 -56.38 24.16
N ALA A 135 -21.36 -57.58 24.41
CA ALA A 135 -20.57 -58.81 24.33
C ALA A 135 -20.33 -59.22 22.87
N ARG A 136 -21.35 -59.12 22.00
CA ARG A 136 -21.21 -59.32 20.55
C ARG A 136 -20.31 -58.27 19.90
N ASP A 137 -20.39 -57.03 20.34
CA ASP A 137 -19.57 -55.94 19.82
C ASP A 137 -18.14 -56.06 20.30
N ARG A 138 -17.89 -56.41 21.57
CA ARG A 138 -16.53 -56.78 22.02
C ARG A 138 -15.98 -58.01 21.30
N ALA A 139 -16.83 -58.99 20.94
CA ALA A 139 -16.40 -60.16 20.17
C ALA A 139 -16.09 -59.79 18.71
N ARG A 140 -16.93 -58.97 18.07
CA ARG A 140 -16.70 -58.41 16.74
C ARG A 140 -15.47 -57.51 16.72
N GLU A 141 -15.30 -56.65 17.71
CA GLU A 141 -14.14 -55.76 17.89
C GLU A 141 -12.87 -56.56 18.19
N ARG A 142 -12.92 -57.62 19.00
CA ARG A 142 -11.79 -58.52 19.22
C ARG A 142 -11.39 -59.26 17.94
N ASN A 143 -12.36 -59.64 17.10
CA ASN A 143 -12.09 -60.24 15.79
C ASN A 143 -11.59 -59.20 14.78
N LEU A 144 -12.14 -57.98 14.77
CA LEU A 144 -11.71 -56.89 13.91
C LEU A 144 -10.30 -56.42 14.30
N ALA A 145 -10.01 -56.26 15.59
CA ALA A 145 -8.70 -55.90 16.14
C ALA A 145 -7.68 -57.00 15.87
N ARG A 146 -8.05 -58.29 15.93
CA ARG A 146 -7.18 -59.39 15.51
C ARG A 146 -6.94 -59.43 14.01
N SER A 147 -7.92 -59.05 13.18
CA SER A 147 -7.77 -59.04 11.71
C SER A 147 -7.10 -57.80 11.15
N ASN A 148 -7.00 -56.70 11.92
CA ASN A 148 -6.64 -55.39 11.39
C ASN A 148 -5.68 -54.59 12.29
N ASN A 149 -5.13 -55.18 13.36
CA ASN A 149 -4.16 -54.48 14.22
C ASN A 149 -2.89 -54.09 13.49
N GLU A 150 -2.39 -54.95 12.60
CA GLU A 150 -1.14 -54.68 11.88
C GLU A 150 -1.31 -53.56 10.85
N ALA A 151 -2.44 -53.53 10.14
CA ALA A 151 -2.77 -52.48 9.20
C ALA A 151 -3.13 -51.16 9.90
N LYS A 152 -3.90 -51.19 11.00
CA LYS A 152 -4.27 -49.98 11.75
C LYS A 152 -3.10 -49.37 12.49
N ALA A 153 -2.25 -50.17 13.14
CA ALA A 153 -1.05 -49.68 13.81
C ALA A 153 -0.05 -49.08 12.80
N LYS A 154 0.04 -49.64 11.58
CA LYS A 154 0.83 -49.05 10.51
C LYS A 154 0.26 -47.73 10.02
N ILE A 155 -1.06 -47.65 9.80
CA ILE A 155 -1.76 -46.42 9.36
C ILE A 155 -1.70 -45.31 10.42
N GLU A 156 -1.85 -45.64 11.69
CA GLU A 156 -1.79 -44.68 12.80
C GLU A 156 -0.37 -44.16 13.01
N LYS A 157 0.63 -45.06 12.96
CA LYS A 157 2.06 -44.68 12.99
C LYS A 157 2.47 -43.86 11.77
N ASP A 158 1.93 -44.13 10.59
CA ASP A 158 2.17 -43.35 9.37
C ASP A 158 1.49 -41.96 9.43
N LYS A 159 0.41 -41.82 10.21
CA LYS A 159 -0.34 -40.55 10.40
C LYS A 159 0.32 -39.59 11.40
N GLU A 160 1.11 -40.13 12.32
CA GLU A 160 1.89 -39.37 13.32
C GLU A 160 3.31 -39.03 12.87
N ARG A 161 3.77 -39.48 11.69
CA ARG A 161 5.09 -39.10 11.16
C ARG A 161 5.14 -37.63 10.80
N ASP A 162 6.24 -36.99 11.15
CA ASP A 162 6.52 -35.61 10.78
C ASP A 162 6.65 -35.47 9.25
N ILE A 163 6.26 -34.30 8.74
CA ILE A 163 6.13 -34.00 7.30
C ILE A 163 7.45 -34.27 6.55
N SER A 164 8.60 -34.02 7.19
CA SER A 164 9.94 -34.29 6.64
C SER A 164 10.22 -35.78 6.48
N GLU A 165 9.79 -36.63 7.41
CA GLU A 165 9.95 -38.08 7.34
C GLU A 165 8.99 -38.71 6.33
N GLN A 166 7.78 -38.15 6.20
CA GLN A 166 6.81 -38.58 5.20
C GLN A 166 7.31 -38.30 3.77
N ILE A 167 8.00 -37.17 3.55
CA ILE A 167 8.65 -36.82 2.28
C ILE A 167 9.82 -37.76 1.98
N ALA A 168 10.67 -38.06 2.98
CA ALA A 168 11.81 -38.97 2.81
C ALA A 168 11.39 -40.43 2.51
N LEU A 169 10.22 -40.85 3.00
CA LEU A 169 9.62 -42.16 2.74
C LEU A 169 8.71 -42.22 1.50
N GLY A 170 8.51 -41.10 0.79
CA GLY A 170 7.69 -41.05 -0.43
C GLY A 170 6.20 -41.34 -0.23
N LEU A 171 5.69 -41.20 1.01
CA LEU A 171 4.27 -41.41 1.33
C LEU A 171 3.44 -40.20 0.88
N PRO A 172 2.36 -40.39 0.10
CA PRO A 172 1.55 -39.27 -0.39
C PRO A 172 0.83 -38.57 0.77
N ASN A 173 0.91 -37.24 0.81
CA ASN A 173 0.30 -36.41 1.85
C ASN A 173 -1.24 -36.36 1.67
N PRO A 174 -2.05 -36.95 2.57
CA PRO A 174 -3.51 -36.95 2.44
C PRO A 174 -4.13 -35.57 2.71
N ARG A 175 -3.37 -34.61 3.26
CA ARG A 175 -3.84 -33.24 3.55
C ARG A 175 -3.85 -32.33 2.32
N PHE A 176 -3.24 -32.74 1.20
CA PHE A 176 -3.24 -31.92 0.00
C PHE A 176 -4.60 -31.92 -0.72
N ASN A 177 -5.42 -32.95 -0.51
CA ASN A 177 -6.72 -33.12 -1.19
C ASN A 177 -7.95 -32.91 -0.27
N SER A 178 -7.78 -32.43 0.97
CA SER A 178 -8.93 -32.20 1.88
C SER A 178 -9.58 -30.83 1.74
N THR A 179 -9.10 -29.98 0.82
CA THR A 179 -9.70 -28.66 0.56
C THR A 179 -10.86 -28.82 -0.41
N SER A 180 -12.02 -29.21 0.12
CA SER A 180 -13.27 -29.44 -0.62
C SER A 180 -13.96 -28.16 -1.12
N GLU A 181 -13.19 -27.13 -1.45
CA GLU A 181 -13.66 -25.93 -2.16
C GLU A 181 -12.87 -25.84 -3.47
N SER A 182 -13.46 -26.42 -4.52
CA SER A 182 -13.23 -26.08 -5.93
C SER A 182 -11.78 -26.02 -6.42
N LEU A 183 -11.35 -27.06 -7.14
CA LEU A 183 -10.15 -27.08 -7.99
C LEU A 183 -10.26 -26.02 -9.10
N PHE A 184 -10.01 -24.75 -8.78
CA PHE A 184 -9.88 -23.70 -9.77
C PHE A 184 -8.53 -23.86 -10.51
N ASP A 185 -8.53 -23.74 -11.85
CA ASP A 185 -7.30 -23.80 -12.63
C ASP A 185 -6.40 -22.62 -12.24
N GLN A 186 -5.17 -22.92 -11.81
CA GLN A 186 -4.20 -21.91 -11.37
C GLN A 186 -3.92 -20.87 -12.46
N ARG A 187 -4.11 -21.20 -13.74
CA ARG A 187 -3.98 -20.27 -14.88
C ARG A 187 -5.07 -19.20 -14.93
N LEU A 188 -6.19 -19.41 -14.24
CA LEU A 188 -7.27 -18.44 -14.11
C LEU A 188 -6.99 -17.42 -13.01
N PHE A 189 -6.22 -17.80 -11.99
CA PHE A 189 -5.75 -16.84 -10.99
C PHE A 189 -4.56 -16.05 -11.53
N ASN A 190 -4.53 -14.76 -11.22
CA ASN A 190 -3.55 -13.77 -11.73
C ASN A 190 -3.79 -13.29 -13.17
N GLN A 191 -4.98 -13.45 -13.73
CA GLN A 191 -5.36 -12.70 -14.93
C GLN A 191 -5.76 -11.27 -14.53
N SER A 192 -4.99 -10.26 -14.95
CA SER A 192 -5.20 -8.84 -14.60
C SER A 192 -6.43 -8.18 -15.24
N LYS A 193 -7.24 -8.94 -15.99
CA LYS A 193 -8.31 -8.41 -16.87
C LYS A 193 -9.62 -8.04 -16.17
N GLY A 194 -9.66 -7.95 -14.84
CA GLY A 194 -10.92 -7.79 -14.10
C GLY A 194 -11.26 -6.38 -13.64
N LEU A 195 -10.27 -5.51 -13.42
CA LEU A 195 -10.48 -4.19 -12.81
C LEU A 195 -10.04 -3.02 -13.70
N ASP A 196 -9.16 -3.27 -14.68
CA ASP A 196 -8.53 -2.22 -15.49
C ASP A 196 -9.21 -2.00 -16.85
N SER A 197 -10.06 -2.94 -17.31
CA SER A 197 -10.79 -2.85 -18.58
C SER A 197 -12.18 -2.22 -18.43
N GLY A 198 -12.35 -1.32 -17.46
CA GLY A 198 -13.62 -0.65 -17.18
C GLY A 198 -13.78 0.63 -18.00
N PHE A 199 -14.99 0.86 -18.53
CA PHE A 199 -15.39 2.13 -19.14
C PHE A 199 -15.14 3.29 -18.16
N GLU A 200 -14.10 4.07 -18.41
CA GLU A 200 -13.68 5.20 -17.58
C GLU A 200 -14.64 6.39 -17.79
N GLY A 201 -15.82 6.28 -17.19
CA GLY A 201 -16.72 7.42 -16.91
C GLY A 201 -17.18 8.26 -18.10
N GLY A 202 -17.17 7.73 -19.33
CA GLY A 202 -17.57 8.48 -20.53
C GLY A 202 -16.56 9.55 -20.96
N ALA A 203 -15.28 9.35 -20.64
CA ALA A 203 -14.22 10.16 -21.19
C ALA A 203 -13.97 9.77 -22.66
N ASP A 204 -14.74 10.39 -23.57
CA ASP A 204 -14.68 10.18 -25.02
C ASP A 204 -13.29 10.42 -25.63
N ASP A 205 -12.43 11.14 -24.92
CA ASP A 205 -11.05 11.44 -25.34
C ASP A 205 -10.09 10.24 -25.20
N LEU A 206 -10.43 9.21 -24.41
CA LEU A 206 -9.50 8.10 -24.12
C LEU A 206 -9.45 7.01 -25.19
N TYR A 207 -10.30 7.03 -26.23
CA TYR A 207 -10.24 6.12 -27.41
C TYR A 207 -9.96 4.62 -27.10
N ASN A 208 -10.34 4.14 -25.92
CA ASN A 208 -10.16 2.76 -25.46
C ASN A 208 -11.34 1.88 -25.89
N ILE A 209 -11.66 1.87 -27.18
CA ILE A 209 -12.82 1.15 -27.76
C ILE A 209 -12.53 -0.35 -27.95
N TYR A 210 -11.25 -0.72 -28.06
CA TYR A 210 -10.83 -2.08 -28.33
C TYR A 210 -9.93 -2.61 -27.21
N ASP A 211 -10.24 -3.80 -26.71
CA ASP A 211 -9.46 -4.49 -25.66
C ASP A 211 -8.08 -4.99 -26.13
N LYS A 212 -7.85 -5.03 -27.45
CA LYS A 212 -6.62 -5.55 -28.06
C LYS A 212 -6.13 -4.62 -29.17
N PRO A 213 -4.82 -4.39 -29.28
CA PRO A 213 -4.27 -3.68 -30.43
C PRO A 213 -4.50 -4.48 -31.71
N TRP A 214 -4.71 -3.76 -32.83
CA TRP A 214 -4.92 -4.35 -34.15
C TRP A 214 -3.73 -5.22 -34.62
N ARG A 215 -2.51 -4.89 -34.19
CA ARG A 215 -1.30 -5.70 -34.45
C ARG A 215 -0.78 -6.29 -33.14
N GLY A 216 -0.40 -7.57 -33.18
CA GLY A 216 0.33 -8.24 -32.09
C GLY A 216 1.79 -7.78 -31.92
N ASP A 217 2.18 -6.69 -32.59
CA ASP A 217 3.56 -6.19 -32.58
C ASP A 217 4.04 -5.77 -31.19
N SER A 218 3.16 -5.39 -30.26
CA SER A 218 3.57 -5.03 -28.89
C SER A 218 4.27 -6.21 -28.17
N GLU A 219 3.75 -7.43 -28.32
CA GLU A 219 4.37 -8.63 -27.74
C GLU A 219 5.57 -9.09 -28.56
N LEU A 220 5.47 -9.02 -29.90
CA LEU A 220 6.57 -9.40 -30.79
C LEU A 220 7.76 -8.44 -30.72
N VAL A 221 7.59 -7.15 -30.44
CA VAL A 221 8.69 -6.15 -30.29
C VAL A 221 9.63 -6.51 -29.16
N THR A 222 9.15 -7.18 -28.10
CA THR A 222 10.04 -7.72 -27.06
C THR A 222 10.92 -8.88 -27.55
N HIS A 223 10.54 -9.49 -28.67
CA HIS A 223 11.17 -10.64 -29.32
C HIS A 223 11.72 -10.35 -30.73
N ILE A 224 11.59 -9.13 -31.25
CA ILE A 224 12.23 -8.68 -32.50
C ILE A 224 13.73 -8.49 -32.20
N TYR A 225 14.41 -9.63 -32.19
CA TYR A 225 15.86 -9.79 -32.11
C TYR A 225 16.55 -9.14 -30.90
N ARG A 226 16.52 -9.85 -29.75
CA ARG A 226 17.40 -9.57 -28.60
C ARG A 226 18.27 -10.80 -28.33
N PRO A 227 19.42 -10.94 -29.01
CA PRO A 227 20.29 -12.11 -28.82
C PRO A 227 20.73 -12.20 -27.35
N ARG A 228 20.42 -13.33 -26.70
CA ARG A 228 20.84 -13.59 -25.33
C ARG A 228 22.16 -14.33 -25.37
N GLN A 229 23.07 -14.02 -24.45
CA GLN A 229 24.42 -14.62 -24.38
C GLN A 229 24.43 -16.15 -24.17
N LYS A 230 23.28 -16.77 -23.93
CA LYS A 230 23.11 -18.22 -23.78
C LYS A 230 22.68 -18.95 -25.06
N ASP A 231 22.42 -18.24 -26.15
CA ASP A 231 22.07 -18.85 -27.44
C ASP A 231 23.32 -19.19 -28.29
N THR A 232 24.49 -19.40 -27.66
CA THR A 232 25.72 -19.80 -28.34
C THR A 232 25.62 -21.19 -28.96
N ASP A 233 24.82 -22.06 -28.36
CA ASP A 233 24.68 -23.45 -28.79
C ASP A 233 23.82 -23.58 -30.07
N ALA A 234 22.93 -22.61 -30.33
CA ALA A 234 22.03 -22.62 -31.48
C ALA A 234 22.63 -21.95 -32.73
N TYR A 235 23.52 -20.97 -32.57
CA TYR A 235 24.02 -20.15 -33.69
C TYR A 235 25.53 -20.28 -33.97
N GLY A 236 26.27 -21.09 -33.20
CA GLY A 236 27.67 -21.40 -33.46
C GLY A 236 28.61 -20.17 -33.47
N THR A 237 29.90 -20.40 -33.68
CA THR A 237 30.98 -19.39 -33.59
C THR A 237 30.94 -18.31 -34.68
N ASP A 238 29.94 -18.34 -35.56
CA ASP A 238 29.84 -17.45 -36.72
C ASP A 238 29.56 -15.98 -36.31
N LEU A 239 28.88 -15.78 -35.17
CA LEU A 239 28.66 -14.44 -34.61
C LEU A 239 29.96 -13.76 -34.15
N ASP A 240 30.91 -14.54 -33.61
CA ASP A 240 32.23 -14.04 -33.23
C ASP A 240 33.11 -13.76 -34.46
N ALA A 241 32.93 -14.51 -35.55
CA ALA A 241 33.58 -14.24 -36.82
C ALA A 241 33.04 -12.94 -37.45
N LEU A 242 31.71 -12.77 -37.48
CA LEU A 242 31.04 -11.56 -37.99
C LEU A 242 31.43 -10.32 -37.18
N LYS A 243 31.46 -10.39 -35.84
CA LYS A 243 31.94 -9.28 -34.97
C LYS A 243 33.39 -8.88 -35.21
N LYS A 244 34.26 -9.80 -35.62
CA LYS A 244 35.69 -9.54 -35.85
C LYS A 244 36.00 -9.06 -37.28
N THR A 245 35.02 -9.07 -38.19
CA THR A 245 35.23 -8.55 -39.54
C THR A 245 35.29 -7.02 -39.53
N LYS A 246 36.41 -6.44 -39.95
CA LYS A 246 36.61 -4.98 -40.09
C LYS A 246 35.80 -4.35 -41.25
N ARG A 247 34.79 -5.07 -41.78
CA ARG A 247 33.99 -4.64 -42.93
C ARG A 247 33.12 -3.41 -42.64
N PHE A 248 32.91 -3.09 -41.37
CA PHE A 248 32.05 -1.99 -40.91
C PHE A 248 32.78 -0.95 -40.05
N VAL A 249 34.12 -0.89 -40.12
CA VAL A 249 34.90 0.18 -39.48
C VAL A 249 35.17 1.28 -40.51
N PRO A 250 34.71 2.53 -40.33
CA PRO A 250 34.97 3.63 -41.25
C PRO A 250 36.45 4.05 -41.23
N ASP A 251 37.01 4.41 -42.40
CA ASP A 251 38.42 4.84 -42.52
C ASP A 251 38.72 6.19 -41.83
N ARG A 252 37.68 6.98 -41.51
CA ARG A 252 37.82 8.27 -40.82
C ARG A 252 36.92 8.31 -39.61
N GLU A 253 37.52 8.08 -38.45
CA GLU A 253 36.88 8.15 -37.14
C GLU A 253 36.71 9.61 -36.69
N PHE A 254 35.67 9.88 -35.89
CA PHE A 254 35.40 11.19 -35.31
C PHE A 254 36.36 11.46 -34.15
N SER A 255 36.93 12.68 -34.04
CA SER A 255 37.86 13.01 -32.95
C SER A 255 37.15 12.84 -31.61
N GLY A 256 37.66 11.93 -30.77
CA GLY A 256 37.06 11.55 -29.49
C GLY A 256 36.65 10.07 -29.38
N THR A 257 36.80 9.29 -30.47
CA THR A 257 36.51 7.84 -30.49
C THR A 257 37.77 6.97 -30.30
N ASP A 258 38.67 7.38 -29.40
CA ASP A 258 39.90 6.62 -29.10
C ASP A 258 39.58 5.34 -28.29
N HIS A 259 39.61 4.20 -28.98
CA HIS A 259 39.26 2.87 -28.43
C HIS A 259 40.24 2.36 -27.37
N SER A 260 41.36 3.05 -27.14
CA SER A 260 42.31 2.73 -26.06
C SER A 260 41.80 3.14 -24.68
N ARG A 261 40.84 4.07 -24.61
CA ARG A 261 40.28 4.56 -23.36
C ARG A 261 39.06 3.72 -22.96
N ARG A 262 39.18 2.98 -21.86
CA ARG A 262 38.04 2.31 -21.22
C ARG A 262 37.08 3.38 -20.68
N LEU A 263 35.91 3.52 -21.30
CA LEU A 263 34.84 4.39 -20.83
C LEU A 263 34.14 3.73 -19.62
N ASP A 264 34.71 3.92 -18.43
CA ASP A 264 34.01 3.61 -17.18
C ASP A 264 33.61 4.93 -16.51
N GLY A 265 32.42 5.41 -16.87
CA GLY A 265 31.86 6.66 -16.39
C GLY A 265 30.93 7.34 -17.41
N PRO A 266 30.01 8.19 -16.95
CA PRO A 266 29.19 9.00 -17.85
C PRO A 266 30.08 9.88 -18.73
N VAL A 267 29.69 10.00 -20.01
CA VAL A 267 30.42 10.71 -21.06
C VAL A 267 30.89 12.09 -20.57
N GLN A 268 32.21 12.24 -20.47
CA GLN A 268 32.84 13.53 -20.16
C GLN A 268 32.98 14.30 -21.47
N PHE A 269 32.34 15.47 -21.56
CA PHE A 269 32.52 16.39 -22.68
C PHE A 269 33.83 17.17 -22.48
N GLU A 270 34.70 17.16 -23.48
CA GLU A 270 35.82 18.10 -23.54
C GLU A 270 35.24 19.51 -23.69
N ARG A 271 35.63 20.40 -22.78
CA ARG A 271 35.22 21.81 -22.82
C ARG A 271 36.15 22.50 -23.80
N ASP A 272 35.71 22.68 -25.03
CA ASP A 272 36.40 23.58 -25.97
C ASP A 272 36.49 24.97 -25.33
N GLU A 273 37.70 25.52 -25.24
CA GLU A 273 38.02 26.74 -24.47
C GLU A 273 37.36 28.02 -25.02
N GLU A 274 36.75 27.95 -26.21
CA GLU A 274 36.03 29.05 -26.83
C GLU A 274 34.58 28.65 -27.13
N ASP A 275 33.71 28.77 -26.12
CA ASP A 275 32.27 28.66 -26.24
C ASP A 275 31.74 29.65 -27.30
N PRO A 276 31.35 29.18 -28.51
CA PRO A 276 31.02 30.04 -29.65
C PRO A 276 29.81 30.94 -29.38
N PHE A 277 29.00 30.55 -28.39
CA PHE A 277 27.74 31.20 -28.05
C PHE A 277 27.80 31.94 -26.70
N ASN A 278 28.96 31.98 -26.02
CA ASN A 278 29.15 32.61 -24.72
C ASN A 278 28.11 32.20 -23.64
N LEU A 279 27.50 31.03 -23.79
CA LEU A 279 26.46 30.50 -22.89
C LEU A 279 27.01 30.20 -21.49
N SER A 280 28.26 29.78 -21.40
CA SER A 280 29.03 29.58 -20.16
C SER A 280 29.21 30.89 -19.38
N LYS A 281 29.44 32.01 -20.06
CA LYS A 281 29.55 33.35 -19.46
C LYS A 281 28.20 33.87 -18.99
N PHE A 282 27.11 33.47 -19.66
CA PHE A 282 25.74 33.77 -19.25
C PHE A 282 25.32 32.92 -18.02
N LEU A 283 25.55 31.61 -18.06
CA LEU A 283 25.25 30.69 -16.96
C LEU A 283 26.05 31.00 -15.69
N SER A 284 27.32 31.38 -15.82
CA SER A 284 28.14 31.79 -14.66
C SER A 284 27.67 33.11 -14.04
N LYS A 285 27.13 34.04 -14.83
CA LYS A 285 26.50 35.28 -14.32
C LYS A 285 25.19 34.99 -13.58
N VAL A 286 24.37 34.09 -14.10
CA VAL A 286 23.13 33.65 -13.42
C VAL A 286 23.45 32.93 -12.12
N LYS A 287 24.45 32.04 -12.12
CA LYS A 287 24.88 31.31 -10.92
C LYS A 287 25.55 32.20 -9.86
N LYS A 288 26.20 33.30 -10.26
CA LYS A 288 26.71 34.33 -9.33
C LYS A 288 25.61 35.26 -8.80
N ALA A 289 24.47 35.36 -9.47
CA ALA A 289 23.36 36.22 -9.05
C ALA A 289 22.52 35.62 -7.90
N GLU A 290 22.75 34.35 -7.54
CA GLU A 290 22.02 33.64 -6.48
C GLU A 290 22.86 33.51 -5.20
N LYS A 291 23.07 34.64 -4.52
CA LYS A 291 23.36 34.65 -3.07
C LYS A 291 22.95 35.99 -2.47
N ARG A 292 21.68 36.08 -2.06
CA ARG A 292 21.25 37.05 -1.06
C ARG A 292 21.65 36.51 0.33
N PRO A 293 22.22 37.33 1.23
CA PRO A 293 22.44 36.90 2.60
C PRO A 293 21.13 37.04 3.39
N GLY A 294 20.67 35.95 3.99
CA GLY A 294 19.56 35.96 4.93
C GLY A 294 18.34 35.16 4.48
N GLU A 295 18.46 33.84 4.42
CA GLU A 295 17.35 32.97 4.78
C GLU A 295 17.92 31.65 5.32
N GLY A 296 17.45 31.31 6.52
CA GLY A 296 17.97 30.20 7.30
C GLY A 296 17.64 28.84 6.71
N THR A 297 18.48 27.89 7.07
CA THR A 297 18.32 26.47 6.86
C THR A 297 16.98 25.97 7.43
N SER A 298 16.12 25.40 6.60
CA SER A 298 15.18 24.37 7.04
C SER A 298 15.21 23.25 6.02
N GLY A 299 15.93 22.18 6.36
CA GLY A 299 15.83 20.91 5.67
C GLY A 299 14.40 20.40 5.79
N THR A 300 13.81 20.02 4.67
CA THR A 300 12.59 19.22 4.67
C THR A 300 13.01 17.81 4.30
N ASP A 301 13.02 16.99 5.34
CA ASP A 301 13.15 15.55 5.25
C ASP A 301 12.14 14.96 4.27
N ILE A 302 12.67 14.03 3.50
CA ILE A 302 11.95 13.14 2.61
C ILE A 302 11.23 12.13 3.51
N SER A 303 9.91 12.18 3.56
CA SER A 303 9.12 11.02 4.02
C SER A 303 7.96 10.77 3.08
N ASN A 304 8.05 9.65 2.38
CA ASN A 304 6.99 8.95 1.68
C ASN A 304 5.63 9.08 2.39
N ARG A 305 4.58 9.45 1.65
CA ARG A 305 3.25 8.95 1.97
C ARG A 305 2.39 8.84 0.72
N ASP A 306 2.08 7.59 0.44
CA ASP A 306 1.10 7.10 -0.51
C ASP A 306 -0.13 7.99 -0.64
N THR A 307 -0.43 8.30 -1.89
CA THR A 307 -1.73 8.75 -2.36
C THR A 307 -2.66 7.53 -2.50
N THR A 308 -3.59 7.34 -1.57
CA THR A 308 -4.82 6.59 -1.84
C THR A 308 -6.04 7.39 -1.40
N HIS A 309 -6.78 7.83 -2.42
CA HIS A 309 -8.20 8.17 -2.51
C HIS A 309 -9.03 8.47 -1.25
N ARG A 310 -9.58 9.69 -1.25
CA ARG A 310 -10.91 10.00 -0.73
C ARG A 310 -11.98 9.27 -1.57
N LYS A 311 -12.81 8.46 -0.93
CA LYS A 311 -14.20 8.23 -1.35
C LYS A 311 -15.10 8.88 -0.31
N ARG A 312 -15.93 9.82 -0.75
CA ARG A 312 -17.10 10.31 -0.01
C ARG A 312 -18.23 9.31 -0.26
N ASP A 313 -19.03 9.09 0.78
CA ASP A 313 -20.50 8.94 0.76
C ASP A 313 -20.92 9.13 2.24
N ARG A 314 -21.73 10.12 2.64
CA ARG A 314 -23.21 10.22 2.52
C ARG A 314 -23.88 8.86 2.74
N LYS A 315 -24.89 8.66 3.57
CA LYS A 315 -25.67 9.44 4.52
C LYS A 315 -26.69 8.41 5.04
N ASP A 316 -26.85 8.26 6.35
CA ASP A 316 -28.07 7.84 7.03
C ASP A 316 -27.93 8.19 8.51
#